data_AF-A0A9Q0BWS9-F1
#
_entry.id   AF-A0A9Q0BWS9-F1
#
_cell.length_a   1.000
_cell.length_b   1.000
_cell.length_c   1.000
_cell.angle_alpha   90.00
_cell.angle_beta   90.00
_cell.angle_gamma   90.00
#
_symmetry.space_group_name_H-M   'P 1'
#
loop_
_entity.id
_entity.type
_entity.pdbx_description
1 polymer ?
#
loop_
_entity_poly.entity_id
_entity_poly.type
_entity_poly.pdbx_seq_one_letter_code
_entity_poly.pdbx_strand_id
1 'polypeptide(L)'
;MSDNIKPEMMINFEKSSSRTQSGFGVEYDYGSVMHYSATSFTRNGQPTLKALRVTSDASQMGQRRGFSAGDVRKINAMYKCKN
;
A
#
# COMPACT_ATOMS: atom_id res chain seq x y z
N MET A 1 13.29 -12.88 3.54
CA MET A 1 12.30 -11.81 3.23
C MET A 1 12.81 -10.81 2.18
N SER A 2 14.11 -10.80 1.87
CA SER A 2 14.73 -9.78 1.00
C SER A 2 15.25 -10.32 -0.34
N ASP A 3 15.11 -11.62 -0.63
CA ASP A 3 15.79 -12.21 -1.79
C ASP A 3 15.31 -11.72 -3.15
N ASN A 4 14.15 -11.06 -3.20
CA ASN A 4 13.63 -10.43 -4.42
C ASN A 4 13.82 -8.92 -4.42
N ILE A 5 14.21 -8.30 -3.30
CA ILE A 5 14.30 -6.83 -3.17
C ILE A 5 15.74 -6.40 -3.42
N LYS A 6 15.93 -5.31 -4.17
CA LYS A 6 17.25 -4.67 -4.31
C LYS A 6 17.77 -4.23 -2.93
N PRO A 7 18.99 -4.62 -2.51
CA PRO A 7 19.50 -4.33 -1.16
C PRO A 7 19.41 -2.85 -0.76
N GLU A 8 19.72 -1.94 -1.68
CA GLU A 8 19.68 -0.49 -1.49
C GLU A 8 18.25 0.07 -1.33
N MET A 9 17.23 -0.71 -1.70
CA MET A 9 15.82 -0.29 -1.65
C MET A 9 15.06 -0.86 -0.45
N MET A 10 15.71 -1.62 0.45
CA MET A 10 15.06 -2.24 1.62
C MET A 10 14.37 -1.23 2.53
N ILE A 11 14.92 -0.01 2.64
CA ILE A 11 14.37 1.10 3.43
C ILE A 11 12.91 1.43 3.04
N ASN A 12 12.50 1.17 1.79
CA ASN A 12 11.14 1.44 1.30
C ASN A 12 10.08 0.48 1.85
N PHE A 13 10.50 -0.61 2.50
CA PHE A 13 9.62 -1.64 3.06
C PHE A 13 9.55 -1.57 4.59
N GLU A 14 10.22 -0.61 5.21
CA GLU A 14 10.14 -0.39 6.65
C GLU A 14 8.72 0.05 7.05
N LYS A 15 8.20 -0.60 8.10
CA LYS A 15 6.87 -0.30 8.60
C LYS A 15 6.89 1.00 9.40
N SER A 16 6.04 1.95 9.02
CA SER A 16 5.81 3.14 9.85
C SER A 16 5.23 2.74 11.21
N SER A 17 5.66 3.44 12.26
CA SER A 17 5.19 3.20 13.62
C SER A 17 3.72 3.62 13.79
N SER A 18 2.96 2.86 14.58
CA SER A 18 1.61 3.23 15.01
C SER A 18 1.58 4.50 15.88
N ARG A 19 2.73 4.98 16.37
CA ARG A 19 2.86 6.25 17.08
C ARG A 19 2.73 7.47 16.17
N THR A 20 3.09 7.32 14.89
CA THR A 20 3.12 8.42 13.91
C THR A 20 2.13 8.24 12.78
N GLN A 21 1.55 7.05 12.63
CA GLN A 21 0.60 6.73 11.56
C GLN A 21 -0.72 6.20 12.13
N SER A 22 -1.84 6.66 11.55
CA SER A 22 -3.18 6.21 11.87
C SER A 22 -3.92 5.74 10.61
N GLY A 23 -4.70 4.67 10.75
CA GLY A 23 -5.62 4.21 9.71
C GLY A 23 -6.90 5.06 9.62
N PHE A 24 -7.18 5.91 10.61
CA PHE A 24 -8.45 6.65 10.74
C PHE A 24 -9.69 5.75 10.63
N GLY A 25 -9.60 4.51 11.11
CA GLY A 25 -10.68 3.51 11.03
C GLY A 25 -10.86 2.86 9.66
N VAL A 26 -10.03 3.20 8.66
CA VAL A 26 -10.06 2.58 7.34
C VAL A 26 -9.16 1.35 7.33
N GLU A 27 -9.69 0.23 6.81
CA GLU A 27 -8.94 -1.02 6.64
C GLU A 27 -7.80 -0.89 5.62
N TYR A 28 -6.89 -1.87 5.61
CA TYR A 28 -5.79 -1.92 4.65
C TYR A 28 -6.34 -2.13 3.23
N ASP A 29 -6.03 -1.18 2.34
CA ASP A 29 -6.52 -1.13 0.97
C ASP A 29 -5.41 -1.50 -0.01
N TYR A 30 -5.52 -2.68 -0.63
CA TYR A 30 -4.54 -3.14 -1.62
C TYR A 30 -4.60 -2.33 -2.91
N GLY A 31 -5.76 -1.73 -3.21
CA GLY A 31 -6.01 -0.89 -4.37
C GLY A 31 -5.70 0.60 -4.16
N SER A 32 -5.21 0.99 -2.98
CA SER A 32 -4.80 2.37 -2.70
C SER A 32 -3.80 2.88 -3.76
N VAL A 33 -3.95 4.14 -4.17
CA VAL A 33 -3.01 4.80 -5.10
C VAL A 33 -1.59 4.85 -4.52
N MET A 34 -1.47 4.80 -3.19
CA MET A 34 -0.20 4.79 -2.48
C MET A 34 0.40 3.38 -2.34
N HIS A 35 -0.36 2.32 -2.66
CA HIS A 35 0.15 0.96 -2.59
C HIS A 35 1.18 0.71 -3.68
N TYR A 36 2.29 0.04 -3.34
CA TYR A 36 3.26 -0.42 -4.32
C TYR A 36 2.73 -1.58 -5.15
N SER A 37 3.26 -1.76 -6.37
CA SER A 37 2.97 -2.93 -7.18
C SER A 37 3.61 -4.19 -6.59
N ALA A 38 3.15 -5.37 -7.00
CA ALA A 38 3.71 -6.64 -6.53
C ALA A 38 5.21 -6.79 -6.82
N THR A 39 5.74 -6.12 -7.85
CA THR A 39 7.14 -6.23 -8.30
C THR A 39 7.96 -4.97 -8.06
N SER A 40 7.46 -4.02 -7.25
CA SER A 40 8.18 -2.79 -6.94
C SER A 40 9.54 -3.09 -6.29
N PHE A 41 10.61 -2.43 -6.76
CA PHE A 41 11.98 -2.59 -6.28
C PHE A 41 12.56 -4.01 -6.37
N THR A 42 12.02 -4.83 -7.28
CA THR A 42 12.55 -6.17 -7.52
C THR A 42 13.98 -6.15 -8.09
N ARG A 43 14.82 -7.12 -7.69
CA ARG A 43 16.16 -7.35 -8.25
C ARG A 43 16.21 -8.46 -9.30
N ASN A 44 15.16 -9.28 -9.40
CA ASN A 44 15.13 -10.49 -10.22
C ASN A 44 13.81 -10.66 -10.99
N GLY A 45 12.96 -9.63 -11.03
CA GLY A 45 11.65 -9.66 -11.70
C GLY A 45 10.57 -10.39 -10.91
N GLN A 46 10.92 -11.05 -9.80
CA GLN A 46 9.96 -11.77 -8.96
C GLN A 46 9.24 -10.81 -8.00
N PRO A 47 8.03 -11.18 -7.52
CA PRO A 47 7.28 -10.35 -6.59
C PRO A 47 8.05 -10.06 -5.30
N THR A 48 8.03 -8.78 -4.88
CA THR A 48 8.53 -8.30 -3.59
C THR A 48 7.40 -8.18 -2.56
N LEU A 49 6.16 -8.00 -3.02
CA LEU A 49 4.96 -7.98 -2.19
C LEU A 49 3.96 -9.04 -2.64
N LYS A 50 3.36 -9.72 -1.67
CA LYS A 50 2.28 -10.70 -1.89
C LYS A 50 1.11 -10.37 -0.97
N ALA A 51 -0.07 -10.19 -1.54
CA ALA A 51 -1.29 -10.03 -0.77
C ALA A 51 -1.55 -11.30 0.05
N LEU A 52 -1.88 -11.12 1.33
CA LEU A 52 -2.21 -12.24 2.24
C LEU A 52 -3.69 -12.62 2.16
N ARG A 53 -4.54 -11.68 1.75
CA ARG A 53 -5.98 -11.88 1.58
C ARG A 53 -6.32 -11.85 0.10
N VAL A 54 -7.21 -12.74 -0.33
CA VAL A 54 -7.74 -12.77 -1.69
C VAL A 54 -8.98 -11.89 -1.73
N THR A 55 -8.78 -10.64 -2.12
CA THR A 55 -9.84 -9.63 -2.29
C THR A 55 -9.80 -9.08 -3.72
N SER A 56 -10.88 -8.46 -4.18
CA SER A 56 -10.94 -7.91 -5.55
C SER A 56 -9.88 -6.83 -5.79
N ASP A 57 -9.57 -6.02 -4.77
CA ASP A 57 -8.55 -4.97 -4.77
C ASP A 57 -7.11 -5.51 -4.68
N ALA A 58 -6.89 -6.76 -4.25
CA ALA A 58 -5.56 -7.38 -4.25
C ALA A 58 -4.96 -7.46 -5.66
N SER A 59 -5.81 -7.62 -6.69
CA SER A 59 -5.40 -7.58 -8.10
C SER A 59 -5.03 -6.17 -8.60
N GLN A 60 -5.34 -5.13 -7.82
CA GLN A 60 -5.15 -3.72 -8.18
C GLN A 60 -3.91 -3.11 -7.52
N MET A 61 -3.08 -3.91 -6.85
CA MET A 61 -1.82 -3.45 -6.26
C MET A 61 -0.97 -2.67 -7.25
N GLY A 62 -0.60 -1.43 -6.89
CA GLY A 62 0.21 -0.57 -7.73
C GLY A 62 -0.55 0.21 -8.80
N GLN A 63 -1.88 0.21 -8.78
CA GLN A 63 -2.67 1.04 -9.69
C GLN A 63 -2.32 2.53 -9.54
N ARG A 64 -2.36 3.27 -10.65
CA ARG A 64 -2.10 4.72 -10.72
C ARG A 64 -3.20 5.48 -11.48
N ARG A 65 -4.41 4.90 -11.54
CA ARG A 65 -5.57 5.47 -12.25
C ARG A 65 -6.24 6.59 -11.46
N GLY A 66 -6.13 6.57 -10.15
CA GLY A 66 -6.71 7.57 -9.26
C GLY A 66 -6.88 7.05 -7.84
N PHE A 67 -7.57 7.81 -7.01
CA PHE A 67 -7.88 7.41 -5.63
C PHE A 67 -8.81 6.21 -5.59
N SER A 68 -8.52 5.26 -4.70
CA SER A 68 -9.49 4.24 -4.31
C SER A 68 -10.57 4.82 -3.41
N ALA A 69 -11.65 4.05 -3.18
CA ALA A 69 -12.64 4.42 -2.17
C ALA A 69 -12.03 4.49 -0.75
N GLY A 70 -11.02 3.66 -0.45
CA GLY A 70 -10.29 3.72 0.82
C GLY A 70 -9.46 4.99 0.98
N ASP A 71 -8.78 5.43 -0.08
CA ASP A 71 -8.01 6.68 -0.10
C ASP A 71 -8.90 7.88 0.24
N VAL A 72 -10.02 8.02 -0.48
CA VAL A 72 -10.98 9.13 -0.27
C VAL A 72 -11.55 9.11 1.15
N ARG A 73 -11.97 7.94 1.65
CA ARG A 73 -12.47 7.81 3.03
C ARG A 73 -11.40 8.21 4.05
N LYS A 74 -10.15 7.79 3.86
CA LYS A 74 -9.06 8.08 4.79
C LYS A 74 -8.72 9.57 4.82
N ILE A 75 -8.68 10.23 3.65
CA ILE A 75 -8.46 11.68 3.55
C ILE A 75 -9.60 12.45 4.24
N ASN A 76 -10.85 12.09 3.94
CA ASN A 76 -12.02 12.76 4.53
C ASN A 76 -12.05 12.59 6.06
N ALA A 77 -11.73 11.39 6.56
CA ALA A 77 -11.64 11.12 8.00
C ALA A 77 -10.50 11.91 8.67
N MET A 78 -9.33 12.00 8.01
CA MET A 78 -8.17 12.75 8.51
C MET A 78 -8.46 14.25 8.62
N TYR A 79 -9.08 14.84 7.60
CA TYR A 79 -9.34 16.28 7.53
C TYR A 79 -10.71 16.71 8.08
N LYS A 80 -11.51 15.75 8.58
CA LYS A 80 -12.88 15.99 9.09
C LYS A 80 -13.76 16.69 8.06
N CYS A 81 -13.64 16.30 6.80
CA CYS A 81 -14.47 16.81 5.72
C CYS A 81 -15.94 16.44 6.01
N LYS A 82 -16.83 17.44 5.93
CA LYS A 82 -18.27 17.21 5.96
C LYS A 82 -18.71 16.94 4.52
N ASN A 83 -19.49 15.89 4.32
CA ASN A 83 -20.11 15.58 3.03
C ASN A 83 -21.01 16.73 2.58
#